data_AF-A0AAV5IL57-F1
#
_entry.id   AF-A0AAV5IL57-F1
#
_cell.length_a   1.000
_cell.length_b   1.000
_cell.length_c   1.000
_cell.angle_alpha   90.00
_cell.angle_beta   90.00
_cell.angle_gamma   90.00
#
_symmetry.space_group_name_H-M   'P 1'
#
loop_
_entity.id
_entity.type
_entity.pdbx_description
1 polymer ?
#
loop_
_entity_poly.entity_id
_entity_poly.type
_entity_poly.pdbx_seq_one_letter_code
_entity_poly.pdbx_strand_id
1 'polypeptide(L)'
;MTEYWVSQGNKWCDFCKIYIANNPSSIRNHELGQRHKDNVAKRLTTMRKESAAKEKEQKEAARALEQIEAKAKRSYQKDVVNFQARDSSPEALTDQEGLLRKLSCWQTARLVYI
;
A
#
# COMPACT_ATOMS: atom_id res chain seq x y z
N MET A 1 25.58 19.40 53.46
CA MET A 1 25.43 19.18 52.01
C MET A 1 24.89 17.76 51.86
N THR A 2 23.64 17.59 51.45
CA THR A 2 22.97 16.28 51.41
C THR A 2 23.36 15.51 50.16
N GLU A 3 23.97 14.34 50.30
CA GLU A 3 24.32 13.48 49.17
C GLU A 3 23.06 12.96 48.48
N TYR A 4 22.97 13.23 47.18
CA TYR A 4 21.90 12.73 46.31
C TYR A 4 22.22 11.28 45.94
N TRP A 5 21.50 10.33 46.54
CA TRP A 5 21.67 8.92 46.18
C TRP A 5 20.95 8.62 44.87
N VAL A 6 21.71 8.22 43.85
CA VAL A 6 21.17 7.77 42.56
C VAL A 6 21.32 6.26 42.50
N SER A 7 20.19 5.54 42.37
CA SER A 7 20.23 4.11 42.14
C SER A 7 20.91 3.80 40.80
N GLN A 8 21.80 2.81 40.80
CA GLN A 8 22.38 2.28 39.58
C GLN A 8 21.29 1.51 38.81
N GLY A 9 20.66 2.16 37.83
CA GLY A 9 19.62 1.53 37.00
C GLY A 9 20.17 0.40 36.13
N ASN A 10 19.32 -0.48 35.60
CA ASN A 10 19.75 -1.58 34.72
C ASN A 10 19.87 -1.12 33.26
N LYS A 11 20.81 -1.70 32.51
CA LYS A 11 20.98 -1.49 31.06
C LYS A 11 20.20 -2.54 30.27
N TRP A 12 19.46 -2.10 29.25
CA TRP A 12 18.77 -2.98 28.31
C TRP A 12 19.67 -3.34 27.13
N CYS A 13 19.63 -4.60 26.67
CA CYS A 13 20.28 -5.03 25.45
C CYS A 13 19.27 -5.41 24.36
N ASP A 14 19.38 -4.78 23.18
CA ASP A 14 18.41 -4.95 22.08
C ASP A 14 18.48 -6.32 21.41
N PHE A 15 19.66 -6.93 21.32
CA PHE A 15 19.85 -8.23 20.68
C PHE A 15 19.48 -9.41 21.58
N CYS A 16 19.76 -9.29 22.88
CA CYS A 16 19.52 -10.35 23.84
C CYS A 16 18.17 -10.23 24.56
N LYS A 17 17.54 -9.05 24.53
CA LYS A 17 16.28 -8.72 25.21
C LYS A 17 16.30 -9.05 26.70
N ILE A 18 17.41 -8.71 27.36
CA ILE A 18 17.64 -8.95 28.79
C ILE A 18 18.11 -7.64 29.43
N TYR A 19 17.69 -7.41 30.67
CA TYR A 19 18.24 -6.36 31.53
C TYR A 19 19.53 -6.84 32.18
N ILE A 20 20.59 -6.03 32.04
CA ILE A 20 21.93 -6.26 32.58
C ILE A 20 22.18 -5.23 33.69
N ALA A 21 22.92 -5.61 34.72
CA ALA A 21 23.36 -4.66 35.74
C ALA A 21 24.27 -3.58 35.12
N ASN A 22 24.12 -2.33 35.56
CA ASN A 22 24.96 -1.22 35.10
C ASN A 22 26.34 -1.23 35.77
N ASN A 23 27.10 -2.29 35.52
CA ASN A 23 28.53 -2.36 35.80
C ASN A 23 29.27 -2.51 34.46
N PRO A 24 30.30 -1.70 34.17
CA PRO A 24 31.05 -1.79 32.91
C PRO A 24 31.58 -3.20 32.62
N SER A 25 31.97 -3.97 33.64
CA SER A 25 32.42 -5.35 33.49
C SER A 25 31.28 -6.30 33.06
N SER A 26 30.07 -6.09 33.60
CA SER A 26 28.91 -6.91 33.26
C SER A 26 28.46 -6.65 31.82
N ILE A 27 28.50 -5.39 31.39
CA ILE A 27 28.18 -4.98 30.01
C ILE A 27 29.20 -5.59 29.03
N ARG A 28 30.50 -5.46 29.29
CA ARG A 28 31.56 -6.04 28.45
C ARG A 28 31.46 -7.56 28.35
N ASN A 29 31.23 -8.24 29.47
CA ASN A 29 31.09 -9.70 29.47
C ASN A 29 29.84 -10.15 28.71
N HIS A 30 28.76 -9.37 28.76
CA HIS A 30 27.56 -9.63 27.98
C HIS A 30 27.80 -9.47 26.47
N GLU A 31 28.42 -8.37 26.05
CA GLU A 31 28.76 -8.09 24.64
C GLU A 31 29.73 -9.13 24.06
N LEU A 32 30.68 -9.59 24.88
CA LEU A 32 31.63 -10.64 24.50
C LEU A 32 31.04 -12.05 24.56
N GLY A 33 29.89 -12.23 25.20
CA GLY A 33 29.21 -13.51 25.35
C GLY A 33 28.76 -14.10 24.01
N GLN A 34 28.87 -15.42 23.88
CA GLN A 34 28.52 -16.14 22.64
C GLN A 34 27.07 -15.90 22.22
N ARG A 35 26.13 -15.90 23.17
CA ARG A 35 24.71 -15.61 22.90
C ARG A 35 24.50 -14.25 22.22
N HIS A 36 25.22 -13.22 22.65
CA HIS A 36 25.11 -11.89 22.05
C HIS A 36 25.65 -11.91 20.61
N LYS A 37 26.84 -12.46 20.41
CA LYS A 37 27.48 -12.60 19.08
C LYS A 37 26.63 -13.41 18.10
N ASP A 38 26.05 -14.52 18.56
CA ASP A 38 25.17 -15.36 17.76
C ASP A 38 23.90 -14.63 17.35
N ASN A 39 23.29 -13.87 18.27
CA ASN A 39 22.08 -13.09 17.97
C ASN A 39 22.38 -11.94 17.00
N VAL A 40 23.53 -11.28 17.13
CA VAL A 40 23.99 -10.24 16.20
C VAL A 40 24.25 -10.85 14.81
N ALA A 41 24.94 -11.99 14.73
CA ALA A 41 25.19 -12.69 13.49
C ALA A 41 23.88 -13.15 12.81
N LYS A 42 22.95 -13.72 13.59
CA LYS A 42 21.61 -14.07 13.11
C LYS A 42 20.90 -12.85 12.56
N ARG A 43 20.86 -11.73 13.30
CA ARG A 43 20.21 -10.49 12.85
C ARG A 43 20.82 -9.96 11.55
N LEU A 44 22.13 -10.02 11.41
CA LEU A 44 22.82 -9.61 10.19
C LEU A 44 22.44 -10.51 8.99
N THR A 45 22.37 -11.83 9.21
CA THR A 45 21.95 -12.75 8.14
C THR A 45 20.47 -12.60 7.79
N THR A 46 19.58 -12.37 8.75
CA THR A 46 18.15 -12.12 8.46
C THR A 46 17.98 -10.83 7.68
N MET A 47 18.68 -9.74 8.05
CA MET A 47 18.60 -8.47 7.31
C MET A 47 19.04 -8.62 5.85
N ARG A 48 20.11 -9.38 5.57
CA ARG A 48 20.56 -9.66 4.19
C ARG A 48 19.56 -10.50 3.40
N LYS A 49 18.92 -11.48 4.05
CA LYS A 49 17.88 -12.31 3.42
C LYS A 49 16.62 -11.49 3.16
N GLU A 50 16.18 -10.69 4.13
CA GLU A 50 15.04 -9.79 4.01
C GLU A 50 15.26 -8.75 2.92
N SER A 51 16.45 -8.16 2.79
CA SER A 51 16.74 -7.21 1.71
C SER A 51 16.67 -7.87 0.34
N ALA A 52 17.22 -9.08 0.19
CA ALA A 52 17.15 -9.84 -1.06
C ALA A 52 15.71 -10.29 -1.40
N ALA A 53 14.91 -10.66 -0.41
CA ALA A 53 13.49 -11.00 -0.60
C ALA A 53 12.68 -9.77 -1.02
N LYS A 54 12.85 -8.65 -0.32
CA LYS A 54 12.20 -7.37 -0.64
C LYS A 54 12.53 -6.89 -2.05
N GLU A 55 13.77 -7.04 -2.50
CA GLU A 55 14.15 -6.67 -3.87
C GLU A 55 13.42 -7.53 -4.92
N LYS A 56 13.23 -8.83 -4.66
CA LYS A 56 12.46 -9.72 -5.54
C LYS A 56 10.97 -9.35 -5.56
N GLU A 57 10.38 -9.16 -4.38
CA GLU A 57 8.99 -8.74 -4.23
C GLU A 57 8.73 -7.39 -4.93
N GLN A 58 9.65 -6.43 -4.80
CA GLN A 58 9.56 -5.14 -5.50
C GLN A 58 9.63 -5.30 -7.02
N LYS A 59 10.50 -6.17 -7.54
CA LYS A 59 10.59 -6.46 -8.98
C LYS A 59 9.32 -7.13 -9.50
N GLU A 60 8.75 -8.06 -8.74
CA GLU A 60 7.49 -8.73 -9.09
C GLU A 60 6.31 -7.74 -9.05
N ALA A 61 6.25 -6.90 -8.02
CA ALA A 61 5.24 -5.84 -7.90
C ALA A 61 5.34 -4.84 -9.05
N ALA A 62 6.55 -4.39 -9.41
CA ALA A 62 6.76 -3.49 -10.55
C ALA A 62 6.27 -4.12 -11.87
N ARG A 63 6.60 -5.39 -12.13
CA ARG A 63 6.11 -6.12 -13.32
C ARG A 63 4.60 -6.26 -13.33
N ALA A 64 3.98 -6.51 -12.17
CA ALA A 64 2.53 -6.61 -12.05
C ALA A 64 1.85 -5.26 -12.34
N LEU A 65 2.42 -4.16 -11.83
CA LEU A 65 1.95 -2.80 -12.10
C LEU A 65 2.05 -2.46 -13.59
N GLU A 66 3.19 -2.74 -14.23
CA GLU A 66 3.38 -2.53 -15.67
C GLU A 66 2.32 -3.26 -16.51
N GLN A 67 1.98 -4.51 -16.15
CA GLN A 67 0.94 -5.28 -16.84
C GLN A 67 -0.45 -4.68 -16.62
N ILE A 68 -0.76 -4.23 -15.40
CA ILE A 68 -2.03 -3.58 -15.09
C ILE A 68 -2.16 -2.28 -15.88
N GLU A 69 -1.12 -1.46 -15.90
CA GLU A 69 -1.10 -0.22 -16.66
C GLU A 69 -1.26 -0.46 -18.16
N ALA A 70 -0.57 -1.46 -18.72
CA ALA A 70 -0.70 -1.81 -20.13
C ALA A 70 -2.14 -2.24 -20.48
N LYS A 71 -2.76 -3.07 -19.62
CA LYS A 71 -4.17 -3.49 -19.80
C LYS A 71 -5.13 -2.31 -19.67
N ALA A 72 -4.93 -1.44 -18.68
CA ALA A 72 -5.74 -0.26 -18.45
C ALA A 72 -5.65 0.71 -19.65
N LYS A 73 -4.44 1.00 -20.15
CA LYS A 73 -4.22 1.83 -21.34
C LYS A 73 -4.92 1.26 -22.58
N ARG A 74 -4.84 -0.06 -22.80
CA ARG A 74 -5.54 -0.73 -23.91
C ARG A 74 -7.05 -0.65 -23.79
N SER A 75 -7.61 -0.84 -22.58
CA SER A 75 -9.06 -0.67 -22.35
C SER A 75 -9.47 0.75 -22.64
N TYR A 76 -8.76 1.73 -22.06
CA TYR A 76 -9.04 3.14 -22.24
C TYR A 76 -9.04 3.55 -23.72
N GLN A 77 -8.07 3.10 -24.52
CA GLN A 77 -8.05 3.36 -25.96
C GLN A 77 -9.28 2.81 -26.68
N LYS A 78 -9.71 1.58 -26.35
CA LYS A 78 -10.92 0.99 -26.92
C LYS A 78 -12.16 1.76 -26.52
N ASP A 79 -12.24 2.17 -25.25
CA ASP A 79 -13.36 2.93 -24.73
C ASP A 79 -13.44 4.29 -25.43
N VAL A 80 -12.32 5.00 -25.63
CA VAL A 80 -12.28 6.26 -26.38
C VAL A 80 -12.77 6.08 -27.82
N VAL A 81 -12.31 5.04 -28.54
CA VAL A 81 -12.79 4.76 -29.90
C VAL A 81 -14.28 4.42 -29.90
N ASN A 82 -14.75 3.65 -28.91
CA ASN A 82 -16.16 3.30 -28.77
C ASN A 82 -17.01 4.53 -28.42
N PHE A 83 -16.52 5.45 -27.57
CA PHE A 83 -17.19 6.72 -27.30
C PHE A 83 -17.29 7.59 -28.55
N GLN A 84 -16.19 7.72 -29.30
CA GLN A 84 -16.20 8.43 -30.59
C GLN A 84 -17.16 7.78 -31.60
N ALA A 85 -17.23 6.45 -31.66
CA ALA A 85 -18.14 5.72 -32.53
C ALA A 85 -19.60 5.83 -32.10
N ARG A 86 -19.88 5.90 -30.79
CA ARG A 86 -21.22 6.15 -30.24
C ARG A 86 -21.68 7.58 -30.49
N ASP A 87 -20.79 8.56 -30.33
CA ASP A 87 -21.09 9.98 -30.60
C ASP A 87 -21.28 10.25 -32.10
N SER A 88 -20.67 9.44 -32.98
CA SER A 88 -20.86 9.52 -34.44
C SER A 88 -21.94 8.57 -34.98
N SER A 89 -22.50 7.68 -34.15
CA SER A 89 -23.65 6.86 -34.52
C SER A 89 -24.95 7.67 -34.34
N PRO A 90 -25.83 7.74 -35.34
CA PRO A 90 -27.08 8.52 -35.28
C PRO A 90 -28.09 7.99 -34.24
N GLU A 91 -27.81 6.85 -33.59
CA GLU A 91 -28.67 6.22 -32.60
C GLU A 91 -28.85 7.08 -31.33
N ALA A 92 -27.85 7.88 -30.94
CA ALA A 92 -27.97 8.80 -29.80
C ALA A 92 -28.96 9.95 -30.05
N LEU A 93 -29.19 10.35 -31.31
CA LEU A 93 -30.23 11.31 -31.68
C LEU A 93 -31.62 10.65 -31.60
N THR A 94 -31.73 9.36 -31.94
CA THR A 94 -33.01 8.63 -31.88
C THR A 94 -33.50 8.38 -30.44
N ASP A 95 -32.60 8.20 -29.47
CA ASP A 95 -32.95 8.07 -28.06
C ASP A 95 -33.46 9.40 -27.46
N GLN A 96 -32.89 10.54 -27.88
CA GLN A 96 -33.38 11.86 -27.47
C GLN A 96 -34.73 12.20 -28.08
N GLU A 97 -34.94 11.89 -29.37
CA GLU A 97 -36.25 12.05 -30.02
C GLU A 97 -37.31 11.12 -29.40
N GLY A 98 -36.94 9.90 -29.01
CA GLY A 98 -37.83 8.96 -28.32
C GLY A 98 -38.28 9.45 -26.93
N LEU A 99 -37.38 10.07 -26.17
CA LEU A 99 -37.70 10.70 -24.88
C LEU A 99 -38.58 11.93 -25.04
N LEU A 100 -38.29 12.80 -26.01
CA LEU A 100 -39.10 13.98 -26.32
C LEU A 100 -40.51 13.61 -26.79
N ARG A 101 -40.65 12.54 -27.57
CA ARG A 101 -41.96 12.03 -28.05
C ARG A 101 -42.78 11.35 -26.96
N LYS A 102 -42.13 10.73 -25.96
CA LYS A 102 -42.80 10.21 -24.75
C LYS A 102 -43.24 11.36 -23.84
N LEU A 103 -42.41 12.39 -23.67
CA LEU A 103 -42.75 13.60 -22.90
C LEU A 103 -43.93 14.36 -23.53
N SER A 104 -43.93 14.55 -24.85
CA SER A 104 -45.03 15.25 -25.55
C SER A 104 -46.35 14.49 -25.45
N CYS A 105 -46.34 13.16 -25.54
CA CYS A 105 -47.52 12.31 -25.35
C CYS A 105 -48.09 12.38 -23.92
N TRP A 106 -47.21 12.45 -22.91
CA TRP A 106 -47.62 12.64 -21.51
C TRP A 106 -48.24 14.02 -21.28
N GLN A 107 -47.71 15.04 -21.95
CA GLN A 107 -48.15 16.43 -21.80
C GLN A 107 -49.48 16.70 -22.52
N THR A 108 -49.72 16.08 -23.67
CA THR A 108 -51.03 16.11 -24.35
C THR A 108 -52.07 15.29 -23.59
N ALA A 109 -51.73 14.11 -23.08
CA ALA A 109 -52.63 13.32 -22.23
C ALA A 109 -53.06 14.09 -20.96
N ARG A 110 -52.16 14.88 -20.38
CA ARG A 110 -52.44 15.73 -19.21
C ARG A 110 -53.35 16.93 -19.53
N LEU A 111 -53.37 17.41 -20.78
CA LEU A 111 -54.25 18.51 -21.23
C LEU A 111 -55.64 18.05 -21.67
N VAL A 112 -55.79 16.78 -22.04
CA VAL A 112 -57.08 16.19 -22.45
C VAL A 112 -57.89 15.64 -21.26
N TYR A 113 -57.24 15.45 -20.10
CA TYR A 113 -57.84 14.91 -18.87
C TYR A 113 -58.05 15.97 -17.76
N ILE A 114 -58.13 17.24 -18.15
CA ILE A 114 -58.60 18.41 -17.37
C ILE A 114 -59.85 18.93 -18.08
#